data_AF-A0AAP1HAE3-F1
#
_entry.id   AF-A0AAP1HAE3-F1
#
_cell.length_a   1.000
_cell.length_b   1.000
_cell.length_c   1.000
_cell.angle_alpha   90.00
_cell.angle_beta   90.00
_cell.angle_gamma   90.00
#
_symmetry.space_group_name_H-M   'P 1'
#
loop_
_entity.id
_entity.type
_entity.pdbx_description
1 polymer ?
#
loop_
_entity_poly.entity_id
_entity_poly.type
_entity_poly.pdbx_seq_one_letter_code
_entity_poly.pdbx_strand_id
1 'polypeptide(L)'
;MGRHQAKFEGKIIKKSYGLDALGRFSENEKIEFNCFFEGNIDLEPIEIGGKVFIPGFNEYVVVTDRQRNTNNEWTYQTDKIIKTIEDKESLERAIQEQTKLEEEWQQRVRQENHRIVEQNEVSKKSWWKRLWGFIIADEI
;
A
#
# COMPACT_ATOMS: atom_id res chain seq x y z
N MET A 1 28.22 -36.30 9.14
CA MET A 1 26.94 -36.10 8.43
C MET A 1 25.81 -36.41 9.40
N GLY A 2 25.10 -35.39 9.89
CA GLY A 2 24.02 -35.56 10.86
C GLY A 2 22.68 -35.49 10.17
N ARG A 3 22.04 -36.65 9.94
CA ARG A 3 20.65 -36.69 9.50
C ARG A 3 19.79 -35.98 10.53
N HIS A 4 19.04 -34.98 10.09
CA HIS A 4 18.15 -34.23 10.96
C HIS A 4 16.84 -33.90 10.27
N GLN A 5 15.80 -33.68 11.07
CA GLN A 5 14.51 -33.23 10.59
C GLN A 5 14.57 -31.72 10.31
N ALA A 6 14.09 -31.34 9.14
CA ALA A 6 14.08 -29.98 8.64
C ALA A 6 12.69 -29.61 8.13
N LYS A 7 12.22 -28.43 8.54
CA LYS A 7 11.03 -27.75 8.03
C LYS A 7 11.49 -26.53 7.27
N PHE A 8 10.93 -26.32 6.08
CA PHE A 8 11.17 -25.12 5.29
C PHE A 8 9.88 -24.32 5.21
N GLU A 9 9.98 -23.06 5.62
CA GLU A 9 8.88 -22.12 5.65
C GLU A 9 9.07 -21.05 4.59
N GLY A 10 7.97 -20.68 3.94
CA GLY A 10 7.93 -19.65 2.92
C GLY A 10 6.91 -18.60 3.30
N LYS A 11 6.97 -17.46 2.60
CA LYS A 11 6.18 -16.27 2.87
C LYS A 11 4.79 -16.42 2.29
N ILE A 12 3.79 -16.16 3.12
CA ILE A 12 2.43 -15.81 2.74
C ILE A 12 2.33 -14.29 2.88
N ILE A 13 2.18 -13.60 1.76
CA ILE A 13 2.02 -12.15 1.74
C ILE A 13 0.54 -11.85 1.73
N LYS A 14 0.03 -11.13 2.73
CA LYS A 14 -1.35 -10.62 2.77
C LYS A 14 -1.31 -9.12 2.50
N LYS A 15 -1.94 -8.70 1.41
CA LYS A 15 -2.06 -7.30 1.00
C LYS A 15 -3.44 -6.77 1.35
N SER A 16 -3.48 -5.62 1.99
CA SER A 16 -4.71 -4.83 2.18
C SER A 16 -4.49 -3.39 1.74
N TYR A 17 -5.59 -2.73 1.39
CA TYR A 17 -5.57 -1.41 0.78
C TYR A 17 -6.42 -0.43 1.58
N GLY A 18 -6.05 0.83 1.55
CA GLY A 18 -6.75 1.90 2.26
C GLY A 18 -6.21 3.26 1.85
N LEU A 19 -6.59 4.30 2.60
CA LEU A 19 -6.05 5.64 2.43
C LEU A 19 -5.11 6.00 3.58
N ASP A 20 -4.02 6.70 3.26
CA ASP A 20 -3.12 7.25 4.27
C ASP A 20 -3.72 8.50 4.94
N ALA A 21 -2.98 9.08 5.90
CA ALA A 21 -3.41 10.28 6.62
C ALA A 21 -3.63 11.52 5.72
N LEU A 22 -3.17 11.48 4.47
CA LEU A 22 -3.31 12.53 3.47
C LEU A 22 -4.35 12.17 2.40
N GLY A 23 -5.11 11.09 2.59
CA GLY A 23 -6.12 10.62 1.65
C GLY A 23 -5.56 9.95 0.39
N ARG A 24 -4.29 9.56 0.38
CA ARG A 24 -3.65 8.90 -0.76
C ARG A 24 -3.81 7.40 -0.64
N PHE A 25 -3.91 6.73 -1.79
CA PHE A 25 -3.93 5.28 -1.85
C PHE A 25 -2.69 4.68 -1.17
N SER A 26 -2.92 3.71 -0.29
CA SER A 26 -1.90 3.04 0.50
C SER A 26 -2.11 1.53 0.48
N GLU A 27 -1.01 0.80 0.46
CA GLU A 27 -0.97 -0.65 0.51
C GLU A 27 -0.22 -1.09 1.77
N ASN A 28 -0.82 -2.00 2.52
CA ASN A 28 -0.22 -2.61 3.70
C ASN A 28 0.06 -4.09 3.43
N GLU A 29 1.29 -4.50 3.69
CA GLU A 29 1.70 -5.90 3.58
C GLU A 29 1.91 -6.51 4.97
N LYS A 30 1.28 -7.67 5.21
CA LYS A 30 1.55 -8.53 6.36
C LYS A 30 2.15 -9.83 5.87
N ILE A 31 3.31 -10.18 6.39
CA ILE A 31 4.02 -11.43 6.08
C ILE A 31 3.76 -12.44 7.19
N GLU A 32 3.33 -13.64 6.79
CA GLU A 32 3.24 -14.81 7.65
C GLU A 32 4.10 -15.93 7.04
N PHE A 33 4.64 -16.82 7.87
CA PHE A 33 5.45 -17.95 7.42
C PHE A 33 4.66 -19.24 7.56
N ASN A 34 4.65 -20.06 6.51
CA ASN A 34 4.03 -21.38 6.52
C ASN A 34 5.01 -22.44 6.02
N CYS A 35 4.96 -23.61 6.64
CA CYS A 35 5.68 -24.79 6.17
C CYS A 35 5.19 -25.20 4.78
N PHE A 36 6.11 -25.31 3.82
CA PHE A 36 5.84 -25.84 2.49
C PHE A 36 6.58 -27.15 2.21
N PHE A 37 7.58 -27.49 3.02
CA PHE A 37 8.31 -28.74 2.94
C PHE A 37 8.78 -29.19 4.32
N GLU A 38 8.62 -30.47 4.61
CA GLU A 38 9.12 -31.11 5.83
C GLU A 38 9.74 -32.46 5.46
N GLY A 39 10.93 -32.73 5.99
CA GLY A 39 11.60 -33.98 5.72
C GLY A 39 12.87 -34.17 6.53
N ASN A 40 13.48 -35.35 6.42
CA ASN A 40 14.81 -35.59 6.93
C ASN A 40 15.83 -35.23 5.85
N ILE A 41 16.84 -34.44 6.21
CA ILE A 41 17.93 -34.09 5.31
C ILE A 41 19.24 -34.66 5.85
N ASP A 42 20.04 -35.25 4.97
CA ASP A 42 21.37 -35.77 5.26
C ASP A 42 22.44 -34.70 5.00
N LEU A 43 22.18 -33.49 5.49
CA LEU A 43 23.05 -32.32 5.36
C LEU A 43 23.41 -31.79 6.75
N GLU A 44 24.50 -31.04 6.81
CA GLU A 44 24.74 -30.19 7.98
C GLU A 44 23.67 -29.09 8.04
N PRO A 45 23.38 -28.54 9.25
CA PRO A 45 22.43 -27.44 9.36
C PRO A 45 22.79 -26.29 8.41
N ILE A 46 21.79 -25.83 7.66
CA ILE A 46 22.01 -24.81 6.64
C ILE A 46 22.19 -23.46 7.34
N GLU A 47 23.19 -22.69 6.90
CA GLU A 47 23.46 -21.34 7.39
C GLU A 47 22.51 -20.31 6.75
N ILE A 48 22.31 -19.17 7.40
CA ILE A 48 21.58 -18.03 6.82
C ILE A 48 22.34 -17.55 5.56
N GLY A 49 21.61 -17.30 4.48
CA GLY A 49 22.14 -17.04 3.15
C GLY A 49 22.46 -18.31 2.35
N GLY A 50 22.34 -19.49 2.96
CA GLY A 50 22.51 -20.78 2.28
C GLY A 50 21.44 -21.01 1.22
N LYS A 51 21.87 -21.46 0.03
CA LYS A 51 20.99 -21.80 -1.09
C LYS A 51 20.73 -23.30 -1.12
N VAL A 52 19.45 -23.68 -1.14
CA VAL A 52 19.02 -25.08 -1.04
C VAL A 52 18.07 -25.41 -2.17
N PHE A 53 18.30 -26.52 -2.85
CA PHE A 53 17.37 -27.05 -3.83
C PHE A 53 16.28 -27.86 -3.14
N ILE A 54 15.00 -27.55 -3.40
CA ILE A 54 13.85 -28.29 -2.87
C ILE A 54 13.24 -29.13 -4.01
N PRO A 55 13.49 -30.46 -4.06
CA PRO A 55 13.08 -31.30 -5.18
C PRO A 55 11.57 -31.29 -5.44
N GLY A 56 10.75 -31.25 -4.39
CA GLY A 56 9.28 -31.23 -4.51
C GLY A 56 8.72 -30.02 -5.25
N PHE A 57 9.48 -28.92 -5.34
CA PHE A 57 9.10 -27.69 -6.05
C PHE A 57 10.01 -27.42 -7.25
N ASN A 58 11.03 -28.26 -7.48
CA ASN A 58 12.04 -28.08 -8.52
C ASN A 58 12.64 -26.64 -8.54
N GLU A 59 12.92 -26.10 -7.35
CA GLU A 59 13.32 -24.70 -7.17
C GLU A 59 14.43 -24.59 -6.12
N TYR A 60 15.29 -23.58 -6.28
CA TYR A 60 16.24 -23.19 -5.25
C TYR A 60 15.66 -22.08 -4.38
N VAL A 61 15.78 -22.24 -3.06
CA VAL A 61 15.39 -21.25 -2.06
C VAL A 61 16.61 -20.80 -1.27
N VAL A 62 16.56 -19.58 -0.75
CA VAL A 62 17.60 -19.02 0.13
C VAL A 62 17.06 -18.98 1.55
N VAL A 63 17.83 -19.52 2.50
CA VAL A 63 17.52 -19.45 3.92
C VAL A 63 17.72 -18.03 4.42
N THR A 64 16.67 -17.41 4.94
CA THR A 64 16.70 -16.04 5.49
C THR A 64 16.80 -16.02 7.00
N ASP A 65 16.30 -17.06 7.66
CA ASP A 65 16.42 -17.26 9.11
C ASP A 65 16.40 -18.76 9.45
N ARG A 66 16.93 -19.12 10.61
CA ARG A 66 16.95 -20.50 11.10
C ARG A 66 16.70 -20.59 12.59
N GLN A 67 15.95 -21.60 12.99
CA GLN A 67 15.64 -21.87 14.38
C GLN A 67 15.78 -23.36 14.67
N ARG A 68 16.29 -23.69 15.85
CA ARG A 68 16.42 -25.08 16.32
C ARG A 68 15.57 -25.25 17.57
N ASN A 69 14.71 -26.25 17.59
CA ASN A 69 13.91 -26.56 18.77
C ASN A 69 14.66 -27.49 19.76
N THR A 70 14.04 -27.76 20.90
CA THR A 70 14.60 -28.65 21.93
C THR A 70 14.73 -30.11 21.49
N ASN A 71 14.02 -30.52 20.44
CA ASN A 71 14.06 -31.87 19.87
C ASN A 71 15.11 -32.02 18.77
N ASN A 72 15.99 -31.02 18.59
CA ASN A 72 17.00 -31.01 17.54
C ASN A 72 16.43 -30.95 16.10
N GLU A 73 15.20 -30.47 15.94
CA GLU A 73 14.63 -30.21 14.62
C GLU A 73 14.94 -28.77 14.20
N TRP A 74 15.18 -28.59 12.91
CA TRP A 74 15.46 -27.29 12.33
C TRP A 74 14.25 -26.75 11.56
N THR A 75 13.95 -25.48 11.77
CA THR A 75 13.03 -24.71 10.93
C THR A 75 13.84 -23.65 10.19
N TYR A 76 13.76 -23.68 8.87
CA TYR A 76 14.42 -22.73 7.98
C TYR A 76 13.36 -21.84 7.34
N GLN A 77 13.38 -20.55 7.65
CA GLN A 77 12.58 -19.57 6.91
C GLN A 77 13.31 -19.20 5.63
N THR A 78 12.56 -19.07 4.53
CA THR A 78 13.12 -18.87 3.20
C THR A 78 12.57 -17.62 2.53
N ASP A 79 13.23 -17.20 1.46
CA ASP A 79 12.79 -16.15 0.56
C ASP A 79 11.59 -16.55 -0.32
N LYS A 80 11.28 -17.84 -0.41
CA LYS A 80 10.18 -18.37 -1.22
C LYS A 80 8.85 -17.74 -0.86
N ILE A 81 8.15 -17.20 -1.86
CA ILE A 81 6.76 -16.78 -1.72
C ILE A 81 5.87 -17.97 -2.09
N ILE A 82 5.07 -18.43 -1.13
CA ILE A 82 4.13 -19.55 -1.33
C ILE A 82 2.87 -19.04 -2.02
N LYS A 83 2.34 -17.93 -1.51
CA LYS A 83 1.12 -17.30 -2.02
C LYS A 83 1.06 -15.83 -1.62
N THR A 84 0.39 -15.07 -2.46
CA THR A 84 -0.04 -13.70 -2.18
C THR A 84 -1.56 -13.69 -2.09
N ILE A 85 -2.10 -13.14 -1.02
CA ILE A 85 -3.54 -13.00 -0.79
C ILE A 85 -3.84 -11.51 -0.81
N GLU A 86 -4.70 -11.09 -1.74
CA GLU A 86 -5.14 -9.71 -1.85
C GLU A 86 -6.56 -9.57 -1.30
N ASP A 87 -6.74 -8.63 -0.37
CA ASP A 87 -8.05 -8.24 0.12
C ASP A 87 -8.73 -7.31 -0.88
N LYS A 88 -9.46 -7.92 -1.83
CA LYS A 88 -10.21 -7.22 -2.87
C LYS A 88 -11.27 -6.27 -2.31
N GLU A 89 -11.88 -6.60 -1.18
CA GLU A 89 -12.90 -5.76 -0.56
C GLU A 89 -12.26 -4.48 0.00
N SER A 90 -11.07 -4.57 0.59
CA SER A 90 -10.30 -3.39 0.99
C SER A 90 -9.88 -2.52 -0.21
N LEU A 91 -9.52 -3.16 -1.33
CA LEU A 91 -9.17 -2.46 -2.57
C LEU A 91 -10.35 -1.65 -3.12
N GLU A 92 -11.51 -2.29 -3.26
CA GLU A 92 -12.71 -1.65 -3.78
C GLU A 92 -13.15 -0.47 -2.89
N ARG A 93 -13.11 -0.65 -1.56
CA ARG A 93 -13.43 0.42 -0.61
C ARG A 93 -12.45 1.60 -0.73
N ALA A 94 -11.14 1.34 -0.80
CA ALA A 94 -10.14 2.39 -0.94
C ALA A 94 -10.33 3.22 -2.23
N ILE A 95 -10.66 2.56 -3.34
CA ILE A 95 -10.95 3.23 -4.62
C ILE A 95 -12.21 4.10 -4.52
N GLN A 96 -13.27 3.58 -3.90
CA GLN A 96 -14.52 4.32 -3.69
C GLN A 96 -14.31 5.56 -2.81
N GLU A 97 -13.60 5.41 -1.69
CA GLU A 97 -13.28 6.52 -0.78
C GLU A 97 -12.43 7.59 -1.48
N GLN A 98 -11.42 7.18 -2.26
CA GLN A 98 -10.59 8.10 -3.02
C GLN A 98 -11.42 8.89 -4.04
N THR A 99 -12.29 8.20 -4.78
CA THR A 99 -13.19 8.82 -5.75
C THR A 99 -14.09 9.86 -5.08
N LYS A 100 -14.64 9.52 -3.90
CA LYS A 100 -15.49 10.44 -3.13
C LYS A 100 -14.72 11.67 -2.65
N LEU A 101 -13.50 11.50 -2.15
CA LEU A 101 -12.66 12.63 -1.73
C LEU A 101 -12.34 13.57 -2.90
N GLU A 102 -12.07 13.00 -4.08
CA GLU A 102 -11.84 13.76 -5.31
C GLU A 102 -13.10 14.54 -5.72
N GLU A 103 -14.27 13.91 -5.69
CA GLU A 103 -15.55 14.56 -5.98
C GLU A 103 -15.85 15.72 -5.00
N GLU A 104 -15.67 15.50 -3.70
CA GLU A 104 -15.84 16.54 -2.68
C GLU A 104 -14.86 17.70 -2.86
N TRP A 105 -13.61 17.41 -3.23
CA TRP A 105 -12.62 18.43 -3.54
C TRP A 105 -13.01 19.24 -4.78
N GLN A 106 -13.39 18.56 -5.87
CA GLN A 106 -13.87 19.20 -7.10
C GLN A 106 -15.10 20.08 -6.85
N GLN A 107 -16.05 19.62 -6.03
CA GLN A 107 -17.22 20.41 -5.64
C GLN A 107 -16.82 21.67 -4.87
N ARG A 108 -15.91 21.55 -3.89
CA ARG A 108 -15.41 22.71 -3.13
C ARG A 108 -14.71 23.71 -4.03
N VAL A 109 -13.86 23.24 -4.94
CA VAL A 109 -13.18 24.10 -5.93
C VAL A 109 -14.19 24.82 -6.82
N ARG A 110 -15.24 24.14 -7.30
CA ARG A 110 -16.31 24.77 -8.10
C ARG A 110 -17.06 25.84 -7.31
N GLN A 111 -17.42 25.57 -6.06
CA GLN A 111 -18.12 26.53 -5.19
C GLN A 111 -17.26 27.76 -4.91
N GLU A 112 -15.98 27.57 -4.58
CA GLU A 112 -15.07 28.67 -4.29
C GLU A 112 -14.81 29.52 -5.54
N ASN A 113 -14.61 28.89 -6.71
CA ASN A 113 -14.49 29.60 -7.97
C ASN A 113 -15.75 30.41 -8.29
N HIS A 114 -16.94 29.87 -8.02
CA HIS A 114 -18.19 30.60 -8.23
C HIS A 114 -18.27 31.85 -7.34
N ARG A 115 -17.92 31.72 -6.06
CA ARG A 115 -17.86 32.86 -5.12
C ARG A 115 -16.88 33.94 -5.57
N ILE A 116 -15.71 33.54 -6.07
CA ILE A 116 -14.70 34.48 -6.60
C ILE A 116 -15.25 35.21 -7.83
N VAL A 117 -15.97 34.51 -8.72
CA VAL A 117 -16.61 35.13 -9.90
C VAL A 117 -17.68 36.14 -9.47
N GLU A 118 -18.58 35.77 -8.55
CA GLU A 118 -19.60 36.67 -8.02
C GLU A 118 -19.00 37.92 -7.36
N GLN A 119 -17.98 37.76 -6.51
CA GLN A 119 -17.28 38.89 -5.88
C GLN A 119 -16.61 39.79 -6.92
N ASN A 120 -16.00 39.22 -7.95
CA ASN A 120 -15.43 39.97 -9.06
C ASN A 120 -16.49 40.75 -9.83
N GLU A 121 -17.67 40.17 -10.09
CA GLU A 121 -18.78 40.86 -10.74
C GLU A 121 -19.32 42.02 -9.90
N VAL A 122 -19.51 41.82 -8.60
CA VAL A 122 -19.95 42.87 -7.67
C VAL A 122 -18.92 43.99 -7.63
N SER A 123 -17.64 43.65 -7.54
CA SER A 123 -16.53 44.61 -7.52
C SER A 123 -16.46 45.41 -8.82
N LYS A 124 -16.63 44.75 -9.99
CA LYS A 124 -16.72 45.42 -11.30
C LYS A 124 -17.92 46.37 -11.34
N LYS A 125 -19.11 45.93 -10.94
CA LYS A 125 -20.32 46.79 -10.90
C LYS A 125 -20.13 48.01 -9.98
N SER A 126 -19.48 47.83 -8.83
CA SER A 126 -19.14 48.91 -7.90
C SER A 126 -18.14 49.90 -8.50
N TRP A 127 -17.09 49.42 -9.15
CA TRP A 127 -16.11 50.25 -9.85
C TRP A 127 -16.74 51.06 -10.99
N TRP A 128 -17.60 50.43 -11.79
CA TRP A 128 -18.39 51.11 -12.82
C TRP A 128 -19.29 52.21 -12.24
N LYS A 129 -20.01 51.96 -11.14
CA LYS A 129 -20.83 52.99 -10.49
C LYS A 129 -20.00 54.19 -10.04
N ARG A 130 -18.81 53.97 -9.48
CA ARG A 130 -17.90 55.06 -9.09
C ARG A 130 -17.44 55.86 -10.31
N LEU A 131 -17.07 55.20 -11.40
CA LEU A 131 -16.64 55.85 -12.64
C LEU A 131 -17.74 56.74 -13.24
N TRP A 132 -18.97 56.24 -13.35
CA TRP A 132 -20.10 57.02 -13.86
C TRP A 132 -20.48 58.20 -12.95
N GLY A 133 -20.38 58.02 -11.62
CA GLY A 133 -20.59 59.13 -10.67
C GLY A 133 -19.57 60.25 -10.80
N PHE A 134 -18.31 59.94 -11.10
CA PHE A 134 -17.28 60.94 -11.41
C PHE A 134 -17.55 61.68 -12.72
N ILE A 135 -18.01 60.98 -13.76
CA ILE A 135 -18.31 61.59 -15.07
C ILE A 135 -19.48 62.58 -14.97
N ILE A 136 -20.55 62.22 -14.24
CA ILE A 136 -21.74 63.07 -14.09
C ILE A 136 -21.47 64.30 -13.19
N ALA A 137 -20.55 64.18 -12.22
CA ALA A 137 -20.20 65.28 -11.32
C ALA A 137 -19.31 66.36 -11.97
N ASP A 138 -18.68 66.07 -13.11
CA ASP A 138 -17.82 67.00 -13.86
C ASP A 138 -18.59 67.78 -14.96
N GLU A 139 -19.90 67.50 -15.14
CA GLU A 139 -20.80 68.14 -16.11
C GLU A 139 -21.81 69.14 -15.48
N ILE A 140 -21.73 69.43 -14.18
CA ILE A 140 -22.55 70.43 -13.46
C ILE A 140 -21.67 71.57 -12.96
#